data_AF-A0A0B0NSV4-F1
#
_entry.id   AF-A0A0B0NSV4-F1
#
_cell.length_a   1.000
_cell.length_b   1.000
_cell.length_c   1.000
_cell.angle_alpha   90.00
_cell.angle_beta   90.00
_cell.angle_gamma   90.00
#
_symmetry.space_group_name_H-M   'P 1'
#
loop_
_entity.id
_entity.type
_entity.pdbx_description
1 polymer ?
#
loop_
_entity_poly.entity_id
_entity_poly.type
_entity_poly.pdbx_seq_one_letter_code
_entity_poly.pdbx_strand_id
1 'polypeptide(L)'
;MTSEAGEIMEKLKDKKAEYEEVASSDSSVNLDDIGNRIITEVLGPERYGRVRFQGSGVNPTQYFRSSLQQYMPSGSQAQAEVLRLKDQMAQMQASTIEQIAQLKVEAASIEAEVQRKYEELSYNLKRRQQQRK
;
A
#
# COMPACT_ATOMS: atom_id res chain seq x y z
N MET A 1 6.18 -26.14 -45.70
CA MET A 1 5.07 -25.46 -45.00
C MET A 1 5.57 -24.64 -43.80
N THR A 2 6.69 -23.91 -43.95
CA THR A 2 7.33 -23.10 -42.88
C THR A 2 7.51 -21.64 -43.27
N SER A 3 7.31 -21.30 -44.55
CA SER A 3 7.48 -19.94 -45.07
C SER A 3 6.42 -18.97 -44.54
N GLU A 4 5.16 -19.39 -44.47
CA GLU A 4 4.04 -18.55 -44.02
C GLU A 4 4.14 -18.20 -42.52
N ALA A 5 4.48 -19.18 -41.68
CA ALA A 5 4.70 -18.94 -40.24
C ALA A 5 5.94 -18.06 -39.99
N GLY A 6 6.99 -18.21 -40.81
CA GLY A 6 8.17 -17.34 -40.77
C GLY A 6 7.85 -15.90 -41.12
N GLU A 7 7.08 -15.68 -42.19
CA GLU A 7 6.65 -14.36 -42.65
C GLU A 7 5.76 -13.64 -41.62
N ILE A 8 4.84 -14.37 -40.97
CA ILE A 8 4.02 -13.83 -39.89
C ILE A 8 4.86 -13.44 -38.68
N MET A 9 5.87 -14.25 -38.32
CA MET A 9 6.77 -13.95 -37.20
C MET A 9 7.61 -12.71 -37.48
N GLU A 10 8.07 -12.51 -38.71
CA GLU A 10 8.80 -11.33 -39.14
C GLU A 10 7.92 -10.07 -39.03
N LYS A 11 6.70 -10.12 -39.57
CA LYS A 11 5.72 -9.01 -39.47
C LYS A 11 5.39 -8.62 -38.02
N LEU A 12 5.27 -9.60 -37.12
CA LEU A 12 5.01 -9.32 -35.70
C LEU A 12 6.20 -8.63 -35.03
N LYS A 13 7.44 -8.99 -35.39
CA LYS A 13 8.66 -8.36 -34.86
C LYS A 13 8.81 -6.93 -35.36
N ASP A 14 8.58 -6.71 -36.65
CA ASP A 14 8.67 -5.38 -37.26
C ASP A 14 7.64 -4.43 -36.65
N LYS A 15 6.39 -4.88 -36.52
CA LYS A 15 5.31 -4.07 -35.93
C LYS A 15 5.55 -3.78 -34.44
N LYS A 16 6.18 -4.72 -33.72
CA LYS A 16 6.57 -4.49 -32.32
C LYS A 16 7.60 -3.37 -32.18
N ALA A 17 8.61 -3.32 -33.06
CA ALA A 17 9.59 -2.24 -33.05
C ALA A 17 8.93 -0.87 -33.33
N GLU A 18 8.02 -0.81 -34.30
CA GLU A 18 7.28 0.42 -34.64
C GLU A 18 6.47 0.97 -33.44
N TYR A 19 5.72 0.10 -32.73
CA TYR A 19 4.93 0.54 -31.57
C TYR A 19 5.77 0.80 -30.31
N GLU A 20 6.93 0.16 -30.12
CA GLU A 20 7.85 0.47 -29.02
C GLU A 20 8.45 1.88 -29.16
N GLU A 21 8.77 2.31 -30.39
CA GLU A 21 9.20 3.69 -30.66
C GLU A 21 8.07 4.70 -30.39
N VAL A 22 6.84 4.39 -30.83
CA VAL A 22 5.67 5.27 -30.61
C VAL A 22 5.31 5.37 -29.13
N ALA A 23 5.31 4.25 -28.39
CA ALA A 23 5.02 4.27 -26.96
C ALA A 23 6.11 4.98 -26.14
N SER A 24 7.35 4.97 -26.62
CA SER A 24 8.42 5.79 -26.03
C SER A 24 8.17 7.29 -26.23
N SER A 25 7.39 7.68 -27.23
CA SER A 25 7.11 9.08 -27.58
C SER A 25 5.74 9.58 -27.09
N ASP A 26 4.77 8.68 -26.92
CA ASP A 26 3.41 8.98 -26.43
C ASP A 26 3.15 8.17 -25.14
N SER A 27 3.40 8.80 -24.00
CA SER A 27 3.31 8.17 -22.67
C SER A 27 1.89 7.77 -22.26
N SER A 28 0.89 8.02 -23.11
CA SER A 28 -0.51 7.65 -22.89
C SER A 28 -0.84 6.23 -23.36
N VAL A 29 0.04 5.61 -24.15
CA VAL A 29 -0.17 4.27 -24.68
C VAL A 29 0.31 3.24 -23.66
N ASN A 30 -0.63 2.49 -23.08
CA ASN A 30 -0.32 1.41 -22.14
C ASN A 30 0.46 0.28 -22.85
N LEU A 31 1.73 0.05 -22.44
CA LEU A 31 2.60 -0.99 -22.98
C LEU A 31 1.97 -2.39 -22.94
N ASP A 32 1.13 -2.67 -21.94
CA ASP A 32 0.45 -3.95 -21.77
C ASP A 32 -0.60 -4.23 -22.87
N ASP A 33 -1.13 -3.19 -23.53
CA ASP A 33 -2.16 -3.30 -24.57
C ASP A 33 -1.57 -3.33 -25.99
N ILE A 34 -0.29 -2.98 -26.15
CA ILE A 34 0.40 -2.90 -27.45
C ILE A 34 0.52 -4.28 -28.09
N GLY A 35 0.89 -5.30 -27.31
CA GLY A 35 1.03 -6.67 -27.81
C GLY A 35 -0.28 -7.19 -28.42
N ASN A 36 -1.41 -6.91 -27.77
CA ASN A 36 -2.73 -7.32 -28.24
C ASN A 36 -3.12 -6.56 -29.51
N ARG A 37 -2.84 -5.26 -29.57
CA ARG A 37 -3.06 -4.44 -30.76
C ARG A 37 -2.30 -4.98 -31.97
N ILE A 38 -1.00 -5.25 -31.81
CA ILE A 38 -0.14 -5.83 -32.87
C ILE A 38 -0.69 -7.17 -33.35
N ILE A 39 -1.07 -8.05 -32.42
CA ILE A 39 -1.64 -9.36 -32.75
C ILE A 39 -2.94 -9.21 -33.54
N THR A 40 -3.83 -8.29 -33.14
CA THR A 40 -5.08 -8.05 -33.87
C THR A 40 -4.87 -7.39 -35.24
N GLU A 41 -3.81 -6.61 -35.41
CA GLU A 41 -3.48 -5.95 -36.67
C GLU A 41 -2.85 -6.92 -37.67
N VAL A 42 -1.94 -7.79 -37.20
CA VAL A 42 -1.26 -8.78 -38.06
C VAL A 42 -2.11 -10.03 -38.30
N LEU A 43 -2.78 -10.55 -37.27
CA LEU A 43 -3.52 -11.81 -37.36
C LEU A 43 -5.04 -11.60 -37.48
N GLY A 44 -5.56 -10.40 -37.23
CA GLY A 44 -6.99 -10.11 -37.19
C GLY A 44 -7.61 -10.26 -35.79
N PRO A 45 -8.84 -9.73 -35.56
CA PRO A 45 -9.53 -9.80 -34.27
C PRO A 45 -9.73 -11.24 -33.77
N GLU A 46 -9.76 -11.43 -32.44
CA GLU A 46 -10.03 -12.73 -31.84
C GLU A 46 -11.43 -13.20 -32.23
N ARG A 47 -11.52 -14.39 -32.84
CA ARG A 47 -12.79 -15.05 -33.20
C ARG A 47 -12.91 -16.35 -32.42
N TYR A 48 -14.14 -16.65 -32.00
CA TYR A 48 -14.52 -17.89 -31.32
C TYR A 48 -14.00 -19.09 -32.13
N GLY A 49 -13.02 -19.84 -31.59
CA GLY A 49 -12.45 -21.01 -32.26
C GLY A 49 -10.96 -20.92 -32.66
N ARG A 50 -10.25 -19.81 -32.40
CA ARG A 50 -8.77 -19.83 -32.48
C ARG A 50 -8.21 -20.82 -31.46
N VAL A 51 -7.44 -21.79 -31.94
CA VAL A 51 -6.90 -22.87 -31.09
C VAL A 51 -5.88 -22.28 -30.11
N ARG A 52 -6.22 -22.32 -28.81
CA ARG A 52 -5.33 -21.93 -27.72
C ARG A 52 -4.31 -23.05 -27.49
N PHE A 53 -3.23 -23.10 -28.26
CA PHE A 53 -2.10 -23.99 -27.95
C PHE A 53 -1.12 -23.27 -27.00
N GLN A 54 -0.83 -23.92 -25.87
CA GLN A 54 0.22 -23.55 -24.92
C GLN A 54 0.29 -22.05 -24.53
N GLY A 55 -0.80 -21.45 -24.08
CA GLY A 55 -0.75 -20.10 -23.49
C GLY A 55 -0.35 -18.96 -24.44
N SER A 56 -0.30 -19.21 -25.75
CA SER A 56 -0.04 -18.19 -26.79
C SER A 56 -1.34 -17.59 -27.39
N GLY A 57 -2.40 -17.55 -26.59
CA GLY A 57 -3.64 -16.83 -26.90
C GLY A 57 -3.80 -15.63 -25.97
N VAL A 58 -4.64 -14.67 -26.37
CA VAL A 58 -4.96 -13.47 -25.58
C VAL A 58 -5.30 -13.86 -24.15
N ASN A 59 -4.61 -13.26 -23.17
CA ASN A 59 -4.82 -13.60 -21.76
C ASN A 59 -6.25 -13.16 -21.38
N PRO A 60 -7.14 -14.07 -20.91
CA PRO A 60 -8.56 -13.77 -20.63
C PRO A 60 -8.79 -12.60 -19.66
N THR A 61 -7.74 -12.15 -18.98
CA THR A 61 -7.75 -11.03 -18.04
C THR A 61 -8.27 -9.74 -18.67
N GLN A 62 -8.06 -9.49 -19.96
CA GLN A 62 -8.53 -8.25 -20.60
C GLN A 62 -10.00 -8.29 -21.02
N TYR A 63 -10.57 -9.45 -21.33
CA TYR A 63 -12.00 -9.58 -21.64
C TYR A 63 -12.87 -9.46 -20.37
N PHE A 64 -12.35 -9.90 -19.22
CA PHE A 64 -13.07 -9.83 -17.94
C PHE A 64 -12.82 -8.53 -17.15
N ARG A 65 -11.86 -7.70 -17.55
CA ARG A 65 -11.57 -6.44 -16.86
C ARG A 65 -12.63 -5.36 -17.13
N SER A 66 -13.25 -5.39 -18.30
CA SER A 66 -14.27 -4.40 -18.69
C SER A 66 -15.62 -4.64 -18.01
N SER A 67 -15.99 -5.90 -17.75
CA SER A 67 -17.22 -6.23 -17.00
C SER A 67 -17.08 -6.06 -15.48
N LEU A 68 -15.87 -5.91 -14.95
CA LEU A 68 -15.63 -5.61 -13.53
C LEU A 68 -16.03 -4.18 -13.14
N GLN A 69 -16.17 -3.25 -14.09
CA GLN A 69 -16.55 -1.87 -13.79
C GLN A 69 -18.00 -1.72 -13.30
N GLN A 70 -18.86 -2.73 -13.48
CA GLN A 70 -20.22 -2.74 -12.94
C GLN A 70 -20.43 -3.70 -11.77
N TYR A 71 -19.39 -4.41 -11.30
CA TYR A 71 -19.48 -5.40 -10.21
C TYR A 71 -18.54 -5.14 -9.02
N MET A 72 -18.00 -3.93 -8.85
CA MET A 72 -17.22 -3.60 -7.64
C MET A 72 -17.60 -2.25 -7.04
N PRO A 73 -18.55 -2.19 -6.09
CA PRO A 73 -18.68 -1.08 -5.15
C PRO A 73 -17.61 -1.16 -4.03
N SER A 74 -16.80 -2.22 -4.00
CA SER A 74 -15.92 -2.60 -2.89
C SER A 74 -14.61 -1.82 -2.80
N GLY A 75 -14.21 -1.11 -3.87
CA GLY A 75 -13.02 -0.25 -3.85
C GLY A 75 -13.16 0.91 -2.86
N SER A 76 -14.32 1.57 -2.84
CA SER A 76 -14.61 2.68 -1.91
C SER A 76 -14.90 2.20 -0.49
N GLN A 77 -15.60 1.07 -0.33
CA GLN A 77 -15.93 0.52 0.99
C GLN A 77 -14.69 0.05 1.74
N ALA A 78 -13.80 -0.71 1.09
CA ALA A 78 -12.54 -1.16 1.71
C ALA A 78 -11.63 0.02 2.08
N GLN A 79 -11.57 1.06 1.23
CA GLN A 79 -10.80 2.27 1.51
C GLN A 79 -11.39 3.08 2.68
N ALA A 80 -12.72 3.18 2.78
CA ALA A 80 -13.41 3.84 3.89
C ALA A 80 -13.18 3.10 5.22
N GLU A 81 -13.21 1.77 5.22
CA GLU A 81 -12.90 0.95 6.40
C GLU A 81 -11.46 1.14 6.86
N VAL A 82 -10.50 1.18 5.92
CA VAL A 82 -9.08 1.46 6.22
C VAL A 82 -8.90 2.85 6.81
N LEU A 83 -9.60 3.86 6.30
CA LEU A 83 -9.54 5.21 6.86
C LEU A 83 -10.11 5.25 8.27
N ARG A 84 -11.27 4.62 8.49
CA ARG A 84 -11.90 4.52 9.82
C ARG A 84 -10.99 3.83 10.83
N LEU A 85 -10.34 2.74 10.44
CA LEU A 85 -9.38 2.03 11.30
C LEU A 85 -8.15 2.89 11.61
N LYS A 86 -7.65 3.67 10.65
CA LYS A 86 -6.56 4.63 10.89
C LYS A 86 -6.95 5.68 11.92
N ASP A 87 -8.15 6.25 11.80
CA ASP A 87 -8.65 7.25 12.75
C ASP A 87 -8.81 6.65 14.16
N GLN A 88 -9.33 5.42 14.25
CA GLN A 88 -9.42 4.70 15.53
C GLN A 88 -8.04 4.42 16.14
N MET A 89 -7.06 4.02 15.34
CA MET A 89 -5.69 3.83 15.82
C MET A 89 -5.08 5.14 16.31
N ALA A 90 -5.29 6.25 15.59
CA ALA A 90 -4.82 7.57 16.01
C ALA A 90 -5.47 8.00 17.33
N GLN A 91 -6.77 7.75 17.51
CA GLN A 91 -7.48 8.05 18.75
C GLN A 91 -6.94 7.22 19.93
N MET A 92 -6.71 5.92 19.75
CA MET A 92 -6.13 5.06 20.79
C MET A 92 -4.68 5.45 21.11
N GLN A 93 -3.89 5.87 20.12
CA GLN A 93 -2.55 6.39 20.34
C GLN A 93 -2.59 7.69 21.14
N ALA A 94 -3.51 8.61 20.83
CA ALA A 94 -3.66 9.85 21.58
C ALA A 94 -4.05 9.58 23.04
N SER A 95 -5.02 8.69 23.29
CA SER A 95 -5.47 8.38 24.66
C SER A 95 -4.41 7.68 25.49
N THR A 96 -3.61 6.79 24.88
CA THR A 96 -2.48 6.13 25.57
C THR A 96 -1.36 7.11 25.90
N ILE A 97 -1.03 8.04 25.00
CA ILE A 97 -0.05 9.09 25.27
C ILE A 97 -0.52 9.99 26.42
N GLU A 98 -1.81 10.34 26.45
CA GLU A 98 -2.40 11.14 27.53
C GLU A 98 -2.33 10.42 28.88
N GLN A 99 -2.66 9.13 28.94
CA GLN A 99 -2.53 8.32 30.16
C GLN A 99 -1.07 8.23 30.64
N ILE A 100 -0.11 8.05 29.73
CA ILE A 100 1.32 8.03 30.08
C ILE A 100 1.74 9.39 30.65
N ALA A 101 1.27 10.50 30.08
CA ALA A 101 1.58 11.82 30.59
C ALA A 101 1.03 12.03 32.01
N GLN A 102 -0.23 11.61 32.27
CA GLN A 102 -0.84 11.68 33.60
C GLN A 102 -0.06 10.87 34.63
N LEU A 103 0.28 9.60 34.31
CA LEU A 103 1.08 8.74 35.20
C LEU A 103 2.46 9.32 35.49
N LYS A 104 3.10 9.96 34.51
CA LYS A 104 4.40 10.63 34.73
C LYS A 104 4.29 11.83 35.67
N VAL A 105 3.22 12.61 35.55
CA VAL A 105 2.96 13.75 36.46
C VAL A 105 2.70 13.24 37.88
N GLU A 106 1.89 12.18 38.02
CA GLU A 106 1.62 11.57 39.32
C GLU A 106 2.90 11.00 39.95
N ALA A 107 3.72 10.28 39.18
CA ALA A 107 5.00 9.76 39.65
C ALA A 107 5.93 10.88 40.14
N ALA A 108 6.05 11.99 39.39
CA ALA A 108 6.85 13.15 39.80
C ALA A 108 6.30 13.81 41.09
N SER A 109 4.97 13.86 41.25
CA SER A 109 4.34 14.36 42.48
C SER A 109 4.67 13.48 43.69
N ILE A 110 4.60 12.15 43.52
CA ILE A 110 4.94 11.19 44.56
C ILE A 110 6.42 11.31 44.96
N GLU A 111 7.33 11.39 43.98
CA GLU A 111 8.76 11.59 44.24
C GLU A 111 9.03 12.88 45.03
N ALA A 112 8.38 13.99 44.66
CA ALA A 112 8.52 15.26 45.37
C ALA A 112 7.99 15.19 46.82
N GLU A 113 6.91 14.45 47.08
CA GLU A 113 6.43 14.23 48.45
C GLU A 113 7.38 13.37 49.28
N VAL A 114 7.93 12.29 48.70
CA VAL A 114 8.91 11.44 49.36
C VAL A 114 10.14 12.24 49.74
N GLN A 115 10.65 13.08 48.82
CA GLN A 115 11.80 13.93 49.06
C GLN A 115 11.54 14.93 50.19
N ARG A 116 10.37 15.58 50.20
CA ARG A 116 9.98 16.50 51.29
C ARG A 116 9.94 15.80 52.65
N LYS A 117 9.36 14.60 52.73
CA LYS A 117 9.35 13.81 53.97
C LYS A 117 10.75 13.44 54.44
N TYR A 118 11.64 13.08 53.52
CA TYR A 118 13.02 12.77 53.84
C TYR A 118 13.76 13.99 54.43
N GLU A 119 13.62 15.15 53.79
CA GLU A 119 14.20 16.41 54.25
C GLU A 119 13.66 16.81 55.64
N GLU A 120 12.35 16.73 55.84
CA GLU A 120 11.72 17.02 57.12
C GLU A 120 12.21 16.09 58.24
N LEU A 121 12.35 14.80 57.95
CA LEU A 121 12.86 13.81 58.90
C LEU A 121 14.32 14.10 59.26
N SER A 122 15.14 14.45 58.27
CA SER A 122 16.53 14.84 58.49
C SER A 122 16.65 16.10 59.37
N TYR A 123 15.79 17.09 59.14
CA TYR A 123 15.72 18.32 59.93
C TYR A 123 15.31 18.03 61.38
N ASN A 124 14.27 17.23 61.57
CA ASN A 124 13.78 16.84 62.89
C ASN A 124 14.83 16.07 63.71
N LEU A 125 15.58 15.16 63.07
CA LEU A 125 16.69 14.46 63.73
C LEU A 125 17.78 15.42 64.20
N LYS A 126 18.17 16.38 63.35
CA LYS A 126 19.17 17.40 63.71
C LYS A 126 18.71 18.27 64.87
N ARG A 127 17.43 18.68 64.87
CA ARG A 127 16.82 19.44 65.97
C ARG A 127 16.83 18.67 67.28
N ARG A 128 16.46 17.38 67.26
CA ARG A 128 16.48 16.52 68.46
C ARG A 128 17.90 16.31 69.01
N GLN A 129 18.90 16.18 68.14
CA GLN A 129 20.30 16.08 68.55
C GLN A 129 20.77 17.36 69.28
N GLN A 130 20.32 18.53 68.83
CA GLN A 130 20.64 19.80 69.48
C GLN A 130 19.94 19.98 70.83
N GLN A 131 18.73 19.45 71.00
CA GLN A 131 17.99 19.49 72.27
C GLN A 131 18.49 18.51 73.34
N ARG A 132 19.35 17.55 72.95
CA ARG A 132 19.93 16.55 73.85
C ARG A 132 21.31 16.94 74.40
N LYS A 133 21.83 18.10 74.02
CA LYS A 133 23.04 18.72 74.57
C LYS A 133 22.64 19.74 75.63
#